data_AF-A0A382U0F4-F1
#
_entry.id   AF-A0A382U0F4-F1
#
_cell.length_a   1.000
_cell.length_b   1.000
_cell.length_c   1.000
_cell.angle_alpha   90.00
_cell.angle_beta   90.00
_cell.angle_gamma   90.00
#
_symmetry.space_group_name_H-M   'P 1'
#
loop_
_entity.id
_entity.type
_entity.pdbx_description
1 polymer ?
#
loop_
_entity_poly.entity_id
_entity_poly.type
_entity_poly.pdbx_seq_one_letter_code
_entity_poly.pdbx_strand_id
1 'polypeptide(L)'
;MKFVLGLIGVVLVVGAQTFGQGNASASKPDLPQARLAEFRAKVEPVLKRVCVTCHGQRKQKGKFRVDTLDPDLLRGKDVDWWLEVFDVVGNGEMPPEDAKVKLADAEKARIVDWLSGEIQVASQVRRSVQGHTSFRRMTRYEYKYAMQDLLGLPHDFSRDLPPETSSEDGFKNSSEMLQMTAVQFGEYRGQARRALELATVRGER
;
A
#
# COMPACT_ATOMS: atom_id res chain seq x y z
N MET A 1 -72.57 37.94 -4.94
CA MET A 1 -71.44 37.32 -4.21
C MET A 1 -71.65 35.81 -4.23
N LYS A 2 -70.67 35.03 -4.76
CA LYS A 2 -70.15 33.76 -4.20
C LYS A 2 -71.18 32.61 -3.98
N PHE A 3 -71.07 31.36 -4.46
CA PHE A 3 -69.98 30.53 -4.96
C PHE A 3 -70.58 29.40 -5.82
N VAL A 4 -69.91 29.02 -6.91
CA VAL A 4 -70.12 27.76 -7.64
C VAL A 4 -69.28 26.69 -6.94
N LEU A 5 -69.90 25.63 -6.42
CA LEU A 5 -69.19 24.45 -5.90
C LEU A 5 -69.38 23.29 -6.88
N GLY A 6 -68.37 23.07 -7.72
CA GLY A 6 -68.30 21.92 -8.63
C GLY A 6 -67.75 20.69 -7.90
N LEU A 7 -68.42 19.56 -8.06
CA LEU A 7 -67.96 18.23 -7.66
C LEU A 7 -66.77 17.82 -8.55
N ILE A 8 -65.56 17.80 -7.98
CA ILE A 8 -64.39 17.19 -8.61
C ILE A 8 -64.31 15.74 -8.12
N GLY A 9 -64.60 14.80 -9.02
CA GLY A 9 -64.34 13.38 -8.82
C GLY A 9 -62.84 13.10 -8.91
N VAL A 10 -62.26 12.55 -7.83
CA VAL A 10 -60.88 12.08 -7.80
C VAL A 10 -60.84 10.67 -8.37
N VAL A 11 -60.27 10.50 -9.56
CA VAL A 11 -59.92 9.19 -10.13
C VAL A 11 -58.54 8.81 -9.61
N LEU A 12 -58.49 7.76 -8.79
CA LEU A 12 -57.26 7.22 -8.23
C LEU A 12 -56.60 6.30 -9.27
N VAL A 13 -55.56 6.78 -9.95
CA VAL A 13 -54.73 5.96 -10.85
C VAL A 13 -53.68 5.24 -10.00
N VAL A 14 -53.89 3.94 -9.75
CA VAL A 14 -52.88 3.07 -9.12
C VAL A 14 -51.86 2.70 -10.20
N GLY A 15 -50.76 3.44 -10.27
CA GLY A 15 -49.62 3.11 -11.11
C GLY A 15 -48.81 1.97 -10.49
N ALA A 16 -48.83 0.79 -11.11
CA ALA A 16 -47.94 -0.31 -10.76
C ALA A 16 -46.50 0.03 -11.20
N GLN A 17 -45.68 0.47 -10.25
CA GLN A 17 -44.24 0.69 -10.48
C GLN A 17 -43.56 -0.68 -10.46
N THR A 18 -43.18 -1.19 -11.63
CA THR A 18 -42.29 -2.35 -11.74
C THR A 18 -40.90 -1.94 -11.26
N PHE A 19 -40.53 -2.36 -10.05
CA PHE A 19 -39.14 -2.28 -9.59
C PHE A 19 -38.28 -3.18 -10.48
N GLY A 20 -37.59 -2.57 -11.44
CA GLY A 20 -36.55 -3.22 -12.22
C GLY A 20 -35.44 -3.68 -11.27
N GLN A 21 -35.33 -4.99 -11.07
CA GLN A 21 -34.16 -5.60 -10.45
C GLN A 21 -32.97 -5.37 -11.38
N GLY A 22 -32.22 -4.31 -11.11
CA GLY A 22 -30.88 -4.13 -11.65
C GLY A 22 -29.99 -5.24 -11.08
N ASN A 23 -29.73 -6.27 -11.88
CA ASN A 23 -28.66 -7.23 -11.62
C ASN A 23 -27.33 -6.47 -11.72
N ALA A 24 -26.90 -5.86 -10.62
CA ALA A 24 -25.52 -5.46 -10.43
C ALA A 24 -24.70 -6.75 -10.29
N SER A 25 -24.25 -7.29 -11.42
CA SER A 25 -23.19 -8.28 -11.44
C SER A 25 -21.96 -7.60 -10.84
N ALA A 26 -21.67 -7.89 -9.57
CA ALA A 26 -20.44 -7.47 -8.92
C ALA A 26 -19.27 -8.04 -9.73
N SER A 27 -18.65 -7.18 -10.55
CA SER A 27 -17.37 -7.49 -11.19
C SER A 27 -16.38 -7.79 -10.07
N LYS A 28 -15.76 -8.98 -10.11
CA LYS A 28 -14.61 -9.29 -9.26
C LYS A 28 -13.63 -8.12 -9.37
N PRO A 29 -13.02 -7.64 -8.27
CA PRO A 29 -11.99 -6.61 -8.38
C PRO A 29 -10.90 -7.14 -9.31
N ASP A 30 -10.61 -6.40 -10.38
CA ASP A 30 -9.55 -6.75 -11.31
C ASP A 30 -8.26 -6.87 -10.51
N LEU A 31 -7.70 -8.08 -10.47
CA LEU A 31 -6.38 -8.29 -9.88
C LEU A 31 -5.39 -7.39 -10.61
N PRO A 32 -4.52 -6.66 -9.91
CA PRO A 32 -3.52 -5.83 -10.57
C PRO A 32 -2.70 -6.67 -11.56
N GLN A 33 -2.50 -6.14 -12.76
CA GLN A 33 -1.78 -6.82 -13.84
C GLN A 33 -0.47 -6.09 -14.14
N ALA A 34 0.56 -6.85 -14.47
CA ALA A 34 1.86 -6.30 -14.86
C ALA A 34 1.73 -5.58 -16.21
N ARG A 35 2.39 -4.42 -16.35
CA ARG A 35 2.37 -3.61 -17.58
C ARG A 35 3.32 -4.16 -18.65
N LEU A 36 3.14 -5.43 -19.01
CA LEU A 36 4.01 -6.14 -19.95
C LEU A 36 3.93 -5.58 -21.38
N ALA A 37 2.78 -5.03 -21.78
CA ALA A 37 2.63 -4.38 -23.08
C ALA A 37 3.46 -3.09 -23.17
N GLU A 38 3.46 -2.28 -22.11
CA GLU A 38 4.30 -1.08 -22.02
C GLU A 38 5.79 -1.44 -22.00
N PHE A 39 6.15 -2.47 -21.23
CA PHE A 39 7.53 -2.99 -21.21
C PHE A 39 8.04 -3.30 -22.62
N ARG A 40 7.32 -4.17 -23.36
CA ARG A 40 7.72 -4.60 -24.71
C ARG A 40 7.80 -3.45 -25.69
N ALA A 41 6.89 -2.48 -25.59
CA ALA A 41 6.82 -1.37 -26.53
C ALA A 41 7.86 -0.27 -26.25
N LYS A 42 8.16 0.03 -24.97
CA LYS A 42 8.92 1.22 -24.59
C LYS A 42 10.22 0.96 -23.83
N VAL A 43 10.27 -0.10 -23.03
CA VAL A 43 11.41 -0.37 -22.12
C VAL A 43 12.37 -1.38 -22.74
N GLU A 44 11.86 -2.52 -23.19
CA GLU A 44 12.64 -3.61 -23.78
C GLU A 44 13.56 -3.14 -24.94
N PRO A 45 13.12 -2.27 -25.87
CA PRO A 45 14.00 -1.80 -26.94
C PRO A 45 15.20 -1.00 -26.43
N VAL A 46 15.00 -0.21 -25.36
CA VAL A 46 16.07 0.58 -24.73
C VAL A 46 17.06 -0.35 -24.03
N LEU A 47 16.57 -1.33 -23.26
CA LEU A 47 17.41 -2.32 -22.58
C LEU A 47 18.26 -3.12 -23.58
N LYS A 48 17.67 -3.55 -24.70
CA LYS A 48 18.39 -4.26 -25.77
C LYS A 48 19.48 -3.42 -26.42
N ARG A 49 19.22 -2.13 -26.65
CA ARG A 49 20.19 -1.24 -27.30
C ARG A 49 21.32 -0.81 -26.38
N VAL A 50 21.02 -0.51 -25.11
CA VAL A 50 21.96 0.09 -24.17
C VAL A 50 22.56 -0.96 -23.24
N CYS A 51 21.72 -1.69 -22.51
CA CYS A 51 22.14 -2.54 -21.40
C CYS A 51 22.75 -3.88 -21.87
N VAL A 52 22.16 -4.53 -22.87
CA VAL A 52 22.59 -5.86 -23.37
C VAL A 52 24.01 -5.84 -23.96
N THR A 53 24.53 -4.67 -24.35
CA THR A 53 25.92 -4.54 -24.82
C THR A 53 26.96 -4.92 -23.76
N CYS A 54 26.62 -4.72 -22.47
CA CYS A 54 27.48 -5.00 -21.32
C CYS A 54 26.95 -6.11 -20.39
N HIS A 55 25.63 -6.34 -20.41
CA HIS A 55 24.92 -7.30 -19.54
C HIS A 55 24.07 -8.28 -20.37
N GLY A 56 24.66 -8.80 -21.46
CA GLY A 56 24.02 -9.72 -22.40
C GLY A 56 24.86 -10.99 -22.62
N GLN A 57 24.48 -11.85 -23.58
CA GLN A 57 25.15 -13.14 -23.77
C GLN A 57 26.66 -13.03 -24.03
N ARG A 58 27.06 -12.01 -24.79
CA ARG A 58 28.46 -11.80 -25.18
C ARG A 58 29.32 -11.22 -24.05
N LYS A 59 28.73 -10.39 -23.18
CA LYS A 59 29.44 -9.68 -22.11
C LYS A 59 28.53 -9.61 -20.89
N GLN A 60 29.03 -10.11 -19.76
CA GLN A 60 28.27 -10.26 -18.52
C GLN A 60 28.96 -9.49 -17.39
N LYS A 61 29.09 -8.17 -17.54
CA LYS A 61 29.63 -7.33 -16.47
C LYS A 61 28.80 -7.56 -15.20
N GLY A 62 29.46 -7.67 -14.05
CA GLY A 62 28.79 -7.95 -12.78
C GLY A 62 28.13 -9.34 -12.68
N LYS A 63 28.47 -10.29 -13.57
CA LYS A 63 27.81 -11.62 -13.67
C LYS A 63 26.28 -11.51 -13.85
N PHE A 64 25.84 -10.42 -14.49
CA PHE A 64 24.44 -10.06 -14.65
C PHE A 64 24.00 -10.11 -16.12
N ARG A 65 22.76 -10.56 -16.35
CA ARG A 65 22.13 -10.75 -17.66
C ARG A 65 20.75 -10.11 -17.68
N VAL A 66 20.65 -8.90 -18.24
CA VAL A 66 19.38 -8.16 -18.29
C VAL A 66 18.40 -8.75 -19.30
N ASP A 67 18.91 -9.42 -20.34
CA ASP A 67 18.10 -10.00 -21.42
C ASP A 67 17.39 -11.31 -21.03
N THR A 68 17.71 -11.86 -19.86
CA THR A 68 17.09 -13.10 -19.35
C THR A 68 16.07 -12.85 -18.25
N LEU A 69 15.91 -11.60 -17.80
CA LEU A 69 14.99 -11.27 -16.71
C LEU A 69 13.54 -11.38 -17.17
N ASP A 70 12.71 -11.98 -16.31
CA ASP A 70 11.27 -11.96 -16.46
C ASP A 70 10.72 -10.56 -16.10
N PRO A 71 10.10 -9.83 -17.04
CA PRO A 71 9.57 -8.50 -16.77
C PRO A 71 8.28 -8.48 -15.92
N ASP A 72 7.71 -9.64 -15.55
CA ASP A 72 6.58 -9.70 -14.63
C ASP A 72 7.06 -9.59 -13.18
N LEU A 73 7.01 -8.39 -12.58
CA LEU A 73 7.39 -8.20 -11.17
C LEU A 73 6.34 -8.70 -10.16
N LEU A 74 5.14 -9.09 -10.63
CA LEU A 74 4.07 -9.62 -9.77
C LEU A 74 4.25 -11.11 -9.50
N ARG A 75 4.64 -11.87 -10.53
CA ARG A 75 4.73 -13.34 -10.48
C ARG A 75 6.10 -13.89 -10.86
N GLY A 76 6.93 -13.09 -11.52
CA GLY A 76 8.27 -13.46 -11.94
C GLY A 76 9.21 -13.61 -10.76
N LYS A 77 10.28 -14.36 -10.99
CA LYS A 77 11.29 -14.71 -9.98
C LYS A 77 12.43 -13.68 -9.86
N ASP A 78 12.48 -12.72 -10.77
CA ASP A 78 13.64 -11.83 -10.97
C ASP A 78 13.43 -10.44 -10.32
N VAL A 79 12.54 -10.33 -9.34
CA VAL A 79 12.17 -9.05 -8.69
C VAL A 79 13.39 -8.35 -8.09
N ASP A 80 14.25 -9.08 -7.39
CA ASP A 80 15.45 -8.51 -6.74
C ASP A 80 16.40 -7.90 -7.77
N TRP A 81 16.53 -8.53 -8.94
CA TRP A 81 17.33 -7.98 -10.03
C TRP A 81 16.72 -6.71 -10.62
N TRP A 82 15.39 -6.62 -10.71
CA TRP A 82 14.73 -5.40 -11.16
C TRP A 82 14.85 -4.25 -10.15
N LEU A 83 14.90 -4.55 -8.84
CA LEU A 83 15.19 -3.55 -7.81
C LEU A 83 16.61 -3.00 -7.98
N GLU A 84 17.60 -3.89 -8.18
CA GLU A 84 18.97 -3.45 -8.46
C GLU A 84 19.05 -2.58 -9.72
N VAL A 85 18.37 -2.98 -10.81
CA VAL A 85 18.30 -2.18 -12.05
C VAL A 85 17.65 -0.82 -11.78
N PHE A 86 16.58 -0.77 -10.99
CA PHE A 86 15.91 0.47 -10.60
C PHE A 86 16.87 1.41 -9.86
N ASP A 87 17.63 0.88 -8.90
CA ASP A 87 18.55 1.65 -8.08
C ASP A 87 19.72 2.20 -8.89
N VAL A 88 20.46 1.34 -9.61
CA VAL A 88 21.65 1.77 -10.38
C VAL A 88 21.29 2.69 -11.54
N VAL A 89 20.12 2.49 -12.18
CA VAL A 89 19.63 3.42 -13.21
C VAL A 89 19.12 4.69 -12.56
N GLY A 90 18.34 4.62 -11.49
CA GLY A 90 17.82 5.79 -10.76
C GLY A 90 18.95 6.72 -10.31
N ASN A 91 19.98 6.15 -9.69
CA ASN A 91 21.17 6.85 -9.21
C ASN A 91 22.08 7.39 -10.35
N GLY A 92 21.84 6.96 -11.59
CA GLY A 92 22.68 7.37 -12.72
C GLY A 92 24.06 6.70 -12.75
N GLU A 93 24.23 5.58 -12.04
CA GLU A 93 25.45 4.78 -12.08
C GLU A 93 25.58 3.98 -13.38
N MET A 94 24.43 3.68 -13.99
CA MET A 94 24.34 2.99 -15.28
C MET A 94 23.67 3.88 -16.34
N PRO A 95 24.23 3.96 -17.56
CA PRO A 95 25.51 3.38 -18.00
C PRO A 95 26.73 4.11 -17.44
N PRO A 96 27.88 3.44 -17.26
CA PRO A 96 29.11 4.09 -16.79
C PRO A 96 29.66 5.07 -17.82
N GLU A 97 30.48 6.02 -17.37
CA GLU A 97 31.08 7.07 -18.22
C GLU A 97 31.93 6.50 -19.39
N ASP A 98 32.50 5.30 -19.23
CA ASP A 98 33.27 4.60 -20.27
C ASP A 98 32.39 3.86 -21.30
N ALA A 99 31.07 3.89 -21.13
CA ALA A 99 30.14 3.21 -22.02
C ALA A 99 30.11 3.87 -23.40
N LYS A 100 30.27 3.05 -24.44
CA LYS A 100 30.16 3.49 -25.84
C LYS A 100 28.75 3.92 -26.24
N VAL A 101 27.74 3.47 -25.48
CA VAL A 101 26.32 3.76 -25.74
C VAL A 101 25.80 4.61 -24.60
N LYS A 102 25.25 5.78 -24.95
CA LYS A 102 24.60 6.68 -24.00
C LYS A 102 23.13 6.31 -23.82
N LEU A 103 22.65 6.48 -22.60
CA LEU A 103 21.23 6.44 -22.24
C LEU A 103 20.72 7.89 -22.22
N ALA A 104 19.69 8.20 -23.00
CA ALA A 104 19.11 9.54 -22.97
C ALA A 104 18.26 9.73 -21.70
N ASP A 105 18.17 10.96 -21.17
CA ASP A 105 17.40 11.24 -19.95
C ASP A 105 15.93 10.83 -20.05
N ALA A 106 15.31 11.04 -21.22
CA ALA A 106 13.93 10.60 -21.47
C ALA A 106 13.78 9.07 -21.52
N GLU A 107 14.85 8.33 -21.85
CA GLU A 107 14.87 6.86 -21.78
C GLU A 107 15.09 6.37 -20.36
N LYS A 108 15.99 7.02 -19.62
CA LYS A 108 16.21 6.79 -18.19
C LYS A 108 14.90 6.96 -17.42
N ALA A 109 14.22 8.10 -17.60
CA ALA A 109 12.94 8.38 -16.95
C ALA A 109 11.89 7.30 -17.27
N ARG A 110 11.78 6.89 -18.55
CA ARG A 110 10.85 5.81 -18.94
C ARG A 110 11.12 4.48 -18.26
N ILE A 111 12.39 4.09 -18.10
CA ILE A 111 12.76 2.85 -17.39
C ILE A 111 12.38 2.96 -15.92
N VAL A 112 12.76 4.07 -15.27
CA VAL A 112 12.50 4.33 -13.85
C VAL A 112 11.01 4.39 -13.56
N ASP A 113 10.22 5.08 -14.39
CA ASP A 113 8.77 5.20 -14.23
C ASP A 113 8.05 3.84 -14.41
N TRP A 114 8.51 3.04 -15.37
CA TRP A 114 7.96 1.70 -15.57
C TRP A 114 8.27 0.82 -14.34
N LEU A 115 9.54 0.76 -13.93
CA LEU A 115 9.97 -0.03 -12.77
C LEU A 115 9.28 0.43 -11.48
N SER A 116 9.25 1.73 -11.20
CA SER A 116 8.61 2.29 -10.01
C SER A 116 7.16 1.85 -9.89
N GLY A 117 6.39 1.97 -10.99
CA GLY A 117 4.99 1.54 -10.98
C GLY A 117 4.82 0.02 -10.82
N GLU A 118 5.63 -0.79 -11.50
CA GLU A 118 5.56 -2.26 -11.35
C GLU A 118 5.96 -2.70 -9.94
N ILE A 119 7.02 -2.12 -9.36
CA ILE A 119 7.47 -2.37 -7.98
C ILE A 119 6.37 -2.00 -6.99
N GLN A 120 5.72 -0.84 -7.17
CA GLN A 120 4.64 -0.39 -6.29
C GLN A 120 3.45 -1.35 -6.33
N VAL A 121 3.01 -1.73 -7.54
CA VAL A 121 1.90 -2.68 -7.72
C VAL A 121 2.26 -4.05 -7.15
N ALA A 122 3.48 -4.55 -7.40
CA ALA A 122 3.95 -5.82 -6.86
C ALA A 122 4.03 -5.81 -5.33
N SER A 123 4.50 -4.72 -4.74
CA SER A 123 4.50 -4.52 -3.29
C SER A 123 3.09 -4.54 -2.70
N GLN A 124 2.13 -3.85 -3.34
CA GLN A 124 0.73 -3.87 -2.93
C GLN A 124 0.11 -5.27 -3.01
N VAL A 125 0.31 -5.97 -4.14
CA VAL A 125 -0.20 -7.32 -4.33
C VAL A 125 0.39 -8.27 -3.28
N ARG A 126 1.71 -8.26 -3.06
CA ARG A 126 2.35 -9.09 -2.02
C ARG A 126 1.77 -8.82 -0.63
N ARG A 127 1.60 -7.55 -0.25
CA ARG A 127 0.95 -7.18 1.03
C ARG A 127 -0.50 -7.65 1.12
N SER A 128 -1.23 -7.67 0.01
CA SER A 128 -2.63 -8.13 -0.01
C SER A 128 -2.76 -9.65 0.03
N VAL A 129 -1.83 -10.39 -0.60
CA VAL A 129 -1.84 -11.85 -0.72
C VAL A 129 -1.25 -12.54 0.50
N GLN A 130 -0.21 -11.96 1.12
CA GLN A 130 0.42 -12.56 2.31
C GLN A 130 -0.50 -12.63 3.52
N GLY A 131 -1.68 -12.00 3.47
CA GLY A 131 -2.69 -12.13 4.50
C GLY A 131 -2.25 -11.45 5.79
N HIS A 132 -3.05 -10.50 6.25
CA HIS A 132 -2.88 -9.77 7.49
C HIS A 132 -1.80 -8.67 7.43
N THR A 133 -2.27 -7.43 7.57
CA THR A 133 -1.69 -6.64 8.66
C THR A 133 -1.86 -7.49 9.90
N SER A 134 -0.80 -8.09 10.43
CA SER A 134 -0.91 -8.81 11.70
C SER A 134 -1.60 -7.87 12.68
N PHE A 135 -2.61 -8.36 13.40
CA PHE A 135 -3.16 -7.61 14.52
C PHE A 135 -2.00 -7.30 15.45
N ARG A 136 -1.52 -6.07 15.38
CA ARG A 136 -0.40 -5.61 16.19
C ARG A 136 -0.91 -4.76 17.33
N ARG A 137 -0.30 -4.91 18.50
CA ARG A 137 -0.48 -3.91 19.56
C ARG A 137 0.14 -2.58 19.12
N MET A 138 -0.41 -1.48 19.63
CA MET A 138 0.26 -0.18 19.52
C MET A 138 1.56 -0.22 20.31
N THR A 139 2.60 0.45 19.84
CA THR A 139 3.81 0.67 20.65
C THR A 139 3.48 1.54 21.87
N ARG A 140 4.38 1.61 22.85
CA ARG A 140 4.24 2.53 23.99
C ARG A 140 4.06 3.98 23.55
N TYR A 141 4.87 4.44 22.59
CA TYR A 141 4.78 5.82 22.12
C TYR A 141 3.49 6.06 21.31
N GLU A 142 3.06 5.10 20.49
CA GLU A 142 1.78 5.19 19.77
C GLU A 142 0.61 5.24 20.76
N TYR A 143 0.61 4.36 21.77
CA TYR A 143 -0.42 4.34 22.81
C TYR A 143 -0.46 5.64 23.60
N LYS A 144 0.71 6.21 23.94
CA LYS A 144 0.81 7.50 24.63
C LYS A 144 0.10 8.59 23.84
N TYR A 145 0.53 8.83 22.60
CA TYR A 145 -0.03 9.92 21.80
C TYR A 145 -1.51 9.68 21.49
N ALA A 146 -1.91 8.46 21.15
CA ALA A 146 -3.32 8.12 20.91
C ALA A 146 -4.20 8.41 22.15
N MET A 147 -3.74 8.08 23.36
CA MET A 147 -4.51 8.34 24.57
C MET A 147 -4.54 9.81 24.97
N GLN A 148 -3.45 10.55 24.73
CA GLN A 148 -3.41 12.00 24.96
C GLN A 148 -4.35 12.73 24.01
N ASP A 149 -4.36 12.34 22.73
CA ASP A 149 -5.23 12.91 21.69
C ASP A 149 -6.71 12.57 21.96
N LEU A 150 -7.00 11.31 22.33
CA LEU A 150 -8.37 10.85 22.56
C LEU A 150 -9.00 11.45 23.82
N LEU A 151 -8.23 11.58 24.90
CA LEU A 151 -8.74 12.03 26.20
C LEU A 151 -8.49 13.51 26.47
N GLY A 152 -7.63 14.18 25.68
CA GLY A 152 -7.24 15.57 25.90
C GLY A 152 -6.43 15.79 27.18
N LEU A 153 -5.83 14.74 27.74
CA LEU A 153 -5.07 14.78 29.00
C LEU A 153 -3.56 14.71 28.71
N PRO A 154 -2.72 15.51 29.38
CA PRO A 154 -1.26 15.51 29.15
C PRO A 154 -0.53 14.32 29.79
N HIS A 155 -1.25 13.38 30.39
CA HIS A 155 -0.68 12.28 31.18
C HIS A 155 -0.10 11.18 30.29
N ASP A 156 0.98 10.53 30.75
CA ASP A 156 1.59 9.40 30.05
C ASP A 156 1.08 8.06 30.60
N PHE A 157 0.07 7.51 29.93
CA PHE A 157 -0.55 6.22 30.26
C PHE A 157 0.21 5.01 29.71
N SER A 158 1.36 5.23 29.04
CA SER A 158 2.15 4.17 28.40
C SER A 158 3.36 3.72 29.22
N ARG A 159 3.65 4.42 30.33
CA ARG A 159 4.92 4.25 31.06
C ARG A 159 5.11 2.84 31.60
N ASP A 160 4.05 2.22 32.09
CA ASP A 160 4.12 0.87 32.68
C ASP A 160 3.71 -0.23 31.69
N LEU A 161 3.55 0.10 30.40
CA LEU A 161 3.40 -0.91 29.36
C LEU A 161 4.75 -1.57 29.04
N PRO A 162 4.77 -2.86 28.65
CA PRO A 162 5.99 -3.54 28.25
C PRO A 162 6.68 -2.85 27.06
N PRO A 163 8.02 -2.74 27.05
CA PRO A 163 8.76 -2.14 25.95
C PRO A 163 8.69 -2.98 24.66
N GLU A 164 8.93 -2.34 23.52
CA GLU A 164 9.06 -2.99 22.22
C GLU A 164 10.50 -3.43 21.95
N THR A 165 10.64 -4.60 21.33
CA THR A 165 11.88 -5.01 20.68
C THR A 165 12.00 -4.29 19.33
N SER A 166 13.20 -3.79 19.01
CA SER A 166 13.48 -3.27 17.67
C SER A 166 13.58 -4.41 16.64
N SER A 167 13.08 -4.21 15.43
CA SER A 167 13.34 -5.11 14.31
C SER A 167 14.82 -5.07 13.91
N GLU A 168 15.22 -5.97 13.01
CA GLU A 168 16.56 -5.99 12.41
C GLU A 168 16.93 -4.62 11.80
N ASP A 169 15.99 -3.99 11.09
CA ASP A 169 16.14 -2.65 10.53
C ASP A 169 16.00 -1.49 11.56
N GLY A 170 15.85 -1.81 12.85
CA GLY A 170 15.76 -0.83 13.94
C GLY A 170 14.36 -0.24 14.18
N PHE A 171 13.32 -0.70 13.48
CA PHE A 171 11.95 -0.20 13.68
C PHE A 171 11.29 -0.79 14.92
N LYS A 172 10.60 0.06 15.69
CA LYS A 172 9.83 -0.36 16.88
C LYS A 172 8.36 -0.65 16.60
N ASN A 173 7.88 -0.33 15.39
CA ASN A 173 6.47 -0.49 14.97
C ASN A 173 6.27 -1.62 13.96
N SER A 174 7.24 -2.53 13.84
CA SER A 174 7.10 -3.70 12.98
C SER A 174 5.92 -4.56 13.44
N SER A 175 4.98 -4.84 12.54
CA SER A 175 3.80 -5.64 12.82
C SER A 175 4.15 -7.11 13.09
N GLU A 176 5.29 -7.58 12.59
CA GLU A 176 5.81 -8.93 12.84
C GLU A 176 6.20 -9.09 14.32
N MET A 177 6.88 -8.08 14.87
CA MET A 177 7.42 -8.09 16.24
C MET A 177 6.39 -7.71 17.31
N LEU A 178 5.29 -7.05 16.93
CA LEU A 178 4.29 -6.49 17.84
C LEU A 178 3.05 -7.38 18.04
N GLN A 179 3.28 -8.65 18.28
CA GLN A 179 2.22 -9.56 18.71
C GLN A 179 1.73 -9.21 20.11
N MET A 180 0.46 -9.54 20.40
CA MET A 180 -0.16 -9.29 21.70
C MET A 180 -0.42 -10.59 22.44
N THR A 181 0.21 -10.76 23.61
CA THR A 181 -0.11 -11.86 24.53
C THR A 181 -1.31 -11.52 25.40
N ALA A 182 -1.95 -12.54 26.00
CA ALA A 182 -3.05 -12.33 26.94
C ALA A 182 -2.65 -11.47 28.16
N VAL A 183 -1.40 -11.60 28.63
CA VAL A 183 -0.86 -10.78 29.73
C VAL A 183 -0.73 -9.33 29.29
N GLN A 184 -0.14 -9.07 28.13
CA GLN A 184 -0.03 -7.72 27.58
C GLN A 184 -1.40 -7.09 27.37
N PHE A 185 -2.38 -7.82 26.84
CA PHE A 185 -3.74 -7.31 26.73
C PHE A 185 -4.32 -6.90 28.09
N GLY A 186 -4.05 -7.68 29.14
CA GLY A 186 -4.40 -7.34 30.52
C GLY A 186 -3.80 -6.01 30.99
N GLU A 187 -2.51 -5.79 30.71
CA GLU A 187 -1.80 -4.53 31.03
C GLU A 187 -2.40 -3.33 30.28
N TYR A 188 -2.64 -3.46 28.97
CA TYR A 188 -3.27 -2.41 28.16
C TYR A 188 -4.66 -2.07 28.67
N ARG A 189 -5.48 -3.07 29.00
CA ARG A 189 -6.79 -2.87 29.63
C ARG A 189 -6.68 -2.16 30.98
N GLY A 190 -5.66 -2.50 31.78
CA GLY A 190 -5.36 -1.85 33.05
C GLY A 190 -5.05 -0.36 32.90
N GLN A 191 -4.18 -0.01 31.94
CA GLN A 191 -3.85 1.38 31.63
C GLN A 191 -5.05 2.14 31.08
N ALA A 192 -5.81 1.55 30.14
CA ALA A 192 -7.01 2.15 29.57
C ALA A 192 -8.04 2.48 30.66
N ARG A 193 -8.26 1.57 31.61
CA ARG A 193 -9.14 1.83 32.74
C ARG A 193 -8.66 3.01 33.58
N ARG A 194 -7.38 3.06 33.98
CA ARG A 194 -6.84 4.20 34.76
C ARG A 194 -6.99 5.53 34.01
N ALA A 195 -6.75 5.52 32.70
CA ALA A 195 -6.88 6.71 31.87
C ALA A 195 -8.34 7.20 31.83
N LEU A 196 -9.31 6.29 31.68
CA LEU A 196 -10.73 6.62 31.74
C LEU A 196 -11.14 7.14 33.11
N GLU A 197 -10.68 6.52 34.20
CA GLU A 197 -10.98 6.99 35.57
C GLU A 197 -10.51 8.42 35.83
N LEU A 198 -9.38 8.82 35.23
CA LEU A 198 -8.86 10.18 35.30
C LEU A 198 -9.61 11.16 34.39
N ALA A 199 -10.07 10.69 33.21
CA ALA A 199 -10.79 11.53 32.26
C ALA A 199 -12.27 11.76 32.64
N THR A 200 -12.88 10.84 33.39
CA THR A 200 -14.28 10.94 33.82
C THR A 200 -14.41 11.64 35.17
N VAL A 201 -15.26 12.68 35.25
CA VAL A 201 -15.64 13.29 36.52
C VAL A 201 -16.48 12.31 37.34
N ARG A 202 -16.15 12.13 38.62
CA ARG A 202 -16.97 11.37 39.59
C ARG A 202 -17.55 12.35 40.63
N GLY A 203 -18.86 12.57 40.61
CA GLY A 203 -19.57 13.47 41.55
C GLY A 203 -20.88 14.02 40.96
N GLU A 204 -21.70 14.70 41.79
CA GLU A 204 -22.84 15.49 41.26
C GLU A 204 -22.32 16.65 40.42
N ARG A 205 -23.00 16.88 39.30
CA ARG A 205 -22.57 17.75 38.20
C ARG A 205 -23.03 19.19 38.42
#